data_AF-A0AAU2VIL9-F1
#
_entry.id   AF-A0AAU2VIL9-F1
#
_cell.length_a   1.000
_cell.length_b   1.000
_cell.length_c   1.000
_cell.angle_alpha   90.00
_cell.angle_beta   90.00
_cell.angle_gamma   90.00
#
_symmetry.space_group_name_H-M   'P 1'
#
loop_
_entity.id
_entity.type
_entity.pdbx_description
1 polymer ?
#
loop_
_entity_poly.entity_id
_entity_poly.type
_entity_poly.pdbx_seq_one_letter_code
_entity_poly.pdbx_strand_id
1 'polypeptide(L)'
;MTQTTAPTPAYRDLHRLMSLMSGDEKHDPAATSTLDALWVLYDRVLRVSPQTVDAPGRDRFLLSKGHGPMAYYAVLAAHGFFGEELLAGFGSYDSPLGHHPDRLLVPGAEIGSGSLGHGLPLAVGTALGLRAQGLTGPRVWVLTGDAELDEGSNHEAIAYAAPAGLDQLHTVVIDNASASYGRPGGIAGRFATAGWSVASVDGRDHEELYAAFTAPHPGQPRAVVARVAPKH
;
A
#
# COMPACT_ATOMS: atom_id res chain seq x y z
N MET A 1 8.17 -13.88 -35.18
CA MET A 1 7.37 -13.69 -33.95
C MET A 1 7.60 -12.26 -33.51
N THR A 2 6.66 -11.37 -33.80
CA THR A 2 6.69 -9.99 -33.31
C THR A 2 6.46 -10.04 -31.80
N GLN A 3 7.50 -9.74 -31.01
CA GLN A 3 7.31 -9.40 -29.60
C GLN A 3 6.50 -8.11 -29.58
N THR A 4 5.20 -8.23 -29.31
CA THR A 4 4.39 -7.10 -28.91
C THR A 4 4.91 -6.69 -27.54
N THR A 5 5.79 -5.69 -27.50
CA THR A 5 6.17 -5.03 -26.26
C THR A 5 4.88 -4.56 -25.59
N ALA A 6 4.58 -5.10 -24.40
CA ALA A 6 3.45 -4.64 -23.62
C ALA A 6 3.55 -3.10 -23.50
N PRO A 7 2.44 -2.37 -23.68
CA PRO A 7 2.46 -0.92 -23.56
C PRO A 7 2.99 -0.53 -22.17
N THR A 8 3.81 0.51 -22.12
CA THR A 8 4.28 1.08 -20.86
C THR A 8 3.07 1.44 -19.99
N PRO A 9 3.05 1.08 -18.70
CA PRO A 9 1.97 1.47 -17.79
C PRO A 9 1.77 2.98 -17.85
N ALA A 10 0.53 3.46 -17.91
CA ALA A 10 0.23 4.88 -17.85
C ALA A 10 -0.88 5.17 -16.86
N TYR A 11 -0.65 6.15 -15.97
CA TYR A 11 -1.61 6.56 -14.94
C TYR A 11 -3.01 6.88 -15.50
N ARG A 12 -3.06 7.50 -16.69
CA ARG A 12 -4.31 7.86 -17.38
C ARG A 12 -5.22 6.66 -17.66
N ASP A 13 -4.67 5.45 -17.73
CA ASP A 13 -5.43 4.24 -18.05
C ASP A 13 -6.10 3.64 -16.80
N LEU A 14 -5.70 4.05 -15.58
CA LEU A 14 -6.18 3.44 -14.35
C LEU A 14 -7.69 3.65 -14.12
N HIS A 15 -8.25 4.81 -14.49
CA HIS A 15 -9.69 5.02 -14.39
C HIS A 15 -10.48 4.07 -15.30
N ARG A 16 -9.96 3.81 -16.52
CA ARG A 16 -10.54 2.81 -17.42
C ARG A 16 -10.44 1.42 -16.82
N LEU A 17 -9.26 1.03 -16.31
CA LEU A 17 -9.06 -0.29 -15.68
C LEU A 17 -9.98 -0.48 -14.47
N MET A 18 -10.11 0.54 -13.62
CA MET A 18 -11.04 0.53 -12.50
C MET A 18 -12.48 0.35 -12.96
N SER A 19 -12.89 1.02 -14.05
CA SER A 19 -14.26 0.91 -14.58
C SER A 19 -14.62 -0.47 -15.14
N LEU A 20 -13.64 -1.37 -15.32
CA LEU A 20 -13.92 -2.77 -15.68
C LEU A 20 -14.44 -3.59 -14.49
N MET A 21 -14.27 -3.11 -13.25
CA MET A 21 -14.78 -3.74 -12.04
C MET A 21 -16.10 -3.08 -11.64
N SER A 22 -17.16 -3.87 -11.51
CA SER A 22 -18.51 -3.40 -11.13
C SER A 22 -19.04 -4.12 -9.89
N GLY A 23 -20.06 -3.56 -9.24
CA GLY A 23 -20.75 -4.21 -8.11
C GLY A 23 -20.17 -3.90 -6.73
N ASP A 24 -19.24 -2.95 -6.63
CA ASP A 24 -18.68 -2.47 -5.36
C ASP A 24 -18.58 -0.95 -5.28
N GLU A 25 -19.51 -0.25 -5.93
CA GLU A 25 -19.55 1.21 -6.06
C GLU A 25 -19.56 1.90 -4.68
N LYS A 26 -20.09 1.21 -3.65
CA LYS A 26 -20.07 1.67 -2.26
C LYS A 26 -18.66 1.91 -1.70
N HIS A 27 -17.63 1.31 -2.30
CA HIS A 27 -16.22 1.47 -1.90
C HIS A 27 -15.41 2.33 -2.89
N ASP A 28 -16.03 2.98 -3.88
CA ASP A 28 -15.35 3.89 -4.80
C ASP A 28 -14.52 4.99 -4.10
N PRO A 29 -15.01 5.64 -3.02
CA PRO A 29 -14.21 6.62 -2.31
C PRO A 29 -12.95 6.00 -1.67
N ALA A 30 -13.03 4.75 -1.21
CA ALA A 30 -11.89 4.04 -0.65
C ALA A 30 -10.88 3.68 -1.74
N ALA A 31 -11.33 3.19 -2.89
CA ALA A 31 -10.46 2.87 -4.01
C ALA A 31 -9.76 4.14 -4.54
N THR A 32 -10.52 5.17 -4.88
CA THR A 32 -10.00 6.43 -5.47
C THR A 32 -9.10 7.22 -4.53
N SER A 33 -9.25 7.10 -3.21
CA SER A 33 -8.37 7.78 -2.25
C SER A 33 -6.97 7.16 -2.17
N THR A 34 -6.79 5.92 -2.61
CA THR A 34 -5.48 5.23 -2.55
C THR A 34 -4.73 5.22 -3.88
N LEU A 35 -5.41 5.57 -4.99
CA LEU A 35 -4.94 5.35 -6.35
C LEU A 35 -3.57 5.99 -6.64
N ASP A 36 -3.41 7.27 -6.33
CA ASP A 36 -2.19 8.03 -6.60
C ASP A 36 -0.98 7.49 -5.82
N ALA A 37 -1.17 7.20 -4.53
CA ALA A 37 -0.13 6.62 -3.69
C ALA A 37 0.31 5.24 -4.19
N LEU A 38 -0.66 4.38 -4.55
CA LEU A 38 -0.38 3.06 -5.13
C LEU A 38 0.37 3.18 -6.46
N TRP A 39 -0.07 4.09 -7.33
CA TRP A 39 0.59 4.32 -8.61
C TRP A 39 2.05 4.75 -8.42
N VAL A 40 2.30 5.80 -7.64
CA VAL A 40 3.67 6.30 -7.41
C VAL A 40 4.55 5.22 -6.79
N LEU A 41 4.01 4.40 -5.88
CA LEU A 41 4.74 3.27 -5.31
C LEU A 41 5.18 2.27 -6.38
N TYR A 42 4.26 1.76 -7.19
CA TYR A 42 4.57 0.73 -8.20
C TYR A 42 5.36 1.25 -9.40
N ASP A 43 5.13 2.50 -9.81
CA ASP A 43 5.74 3.09 -10.99
C ASP A 43 7.17 3.57 -10.73
N ARG A 44 7.44 4.11 -9.53
CA ARG A 44 8.68 4.87 -9.28
C ARG A 44 9.49 4.41 -8.07
N VAL A 45 8.92 3.64 -7.14
CA VAL A 45 9.55 3.40 -5.83
C VAL A 45 9.86 1.93 -5.58
N LEU A 46 8.88 1.04 -5.77
CA LEU A 46 9.00 -0.36 -5.41
C LEU A 46 9.92 -1.09 -6.38
N ARG A 47 10.89 -1.84 -5.86
CA ARG A 47 11.69 -2.79 -6.63
C ARG A 47 10.94 -4.12 -6.71
N VAL A 48 9.88 -4.17 -7.51
CA VAL A 48 9.12 -5.39 -7.81
C VAL A 48 8.50 -5.30 -9.19
N SER A 49 8.40 -6.44 -9.86
CA SER A 49 7.78 -6.62 -11.17
C SER A 49 7.29 -8.06 -11.26
N PRO A 50 6.47 -8.41 -12.27
CA PRO A 50 6.03 -9.79 -12.48
C PRO A 50 7.21 -10.76 -12.61
N GLN A 51 8.33 -10.32 -13.19
CA GLN A 51 9.53 -11.14 -13.38
C GLN A 51 10.38 -11.29 -12.12
N THR A 52 10.20 -10.40 -11.14
CA THR A 52 11.00 -10.37 -9.92
C THR A 52 10.18 -10.62 -8.65
N VAL A 53 8.92 -11.06 -8.78
CA VAL A 53 8.00 -11.29 -7.65
C VAL A 53 8.48 -12.37 -6.67
N ASP A 54 9.34 -13.28 -7.12
CA ASP A 54 9.96 -14.30 -6.26
C ASP A 54 11.41 -13.98 -5.88
N ALA A 55 11.95 -12.84 -6.36
CA ALA A 55 13.33 -12.47 -6.08
C ALA A 55 13.50 -12.15 -4.58
N PRO A 56 14.48 -12.75 -3.87
CA PRO A 56 14.68 -12.48 -2.44
C PRO A 56 14.88 -11.00 -2.13
N GLY A 57 15.60 -10.29 -3.02
CA GLY A 57 15.97 -8.89 -2.87
C GLY A 57 14.90 -7.85 -3.24
N ARG A 58 13.69 -8.26 -3.63
CA ARG A 58 12.61 -7.32 -4.00
C ARG A 58 12.07 -6.57 -2.79
N ASP A 59 11.39 -5.45 -3.01
CA ASP A 59 10.61 -4.81 -1.96
C ASP A 59 9.31 -5.59 -1.68
N ARG A 60 8.81 -5.53 -0.45
CA ARG A 60 7.54 -6.13 -0.02
C ARG A 60 6.49 -5.03 0.09
N PHE A 61 5.30 -5.24 -0.45
CA PHE A 61 4.20 -4.28 -0.35
C PHE A 61 2.94 -4.94 0.21
N LEU A 62 2.48 -4.44 1.37
CA LEU A 62 1.31 -4.94 2.07
C LEU A 62 0.18 -3.90 1.96
N LEU A 63 -0.91 -4.25 1.28
CA LEU A 63 -2.13 -3.46 1.34
C LEU A 63 -2.90 -3.84 2.62
N SER A 64 -2.76 -3.06 3.68
CA SER A 64 -3.49 -3.26 4.94
C SER A 64 -4.95 -2.82 4.78
N LYS A 65 -5.16 -1.69 4.10
CA LYS A 65 -6.49 -1.15 3.75
C LYS A 65 -7.09 -1.96 2.61
N GLY A 66 -7.44 -3.21 2.90
CA GLY A 66 -7.86 -4.19 1.90
C GLY A 66 -9.26 -3.98 1.34
N HIS A 67 -10.07 -3.08 1.92
CA HIS A 67 -11.43 -2.81 1.45
C HIS A 67 -11.41 -1.87 0.24
N GLY A 68 -12.24 -2.16 -0.76
CA GLY A 68 -12.24 -1.44 -2.04
C GLY A 68 -10.95 -1.57 -2.84
N PRO A 69 -10.41 -2.79 -3.09
CA PRO A 69 -9.09 -3.01 -3.68
C PRO A 69 -9.02 -2.70 -5.19
N MET A 70 -10.06 -2.10 -5.78
CA MET A 70 -10.13 -1.84 -7.21
C MET A 70 -8.94 -1.01 -7.72
N ALA A 71 -8.51 0.02 -6.98
CA ALA A 71 -7.31 0.79 -7.34
C ALA A 71 -6.05 -0.08 -7.33
N TYR A 72 -5.93 -0.99 -6.35
CA TYR A 72 -4.80 -1.89 -6.24
C TYR A 72 -4.76 -2.89 -7.40
N TYR A 73 -5.90 -3.50 -7.74
CA TYR A 73 -5.99 -4.42 -8.86
C TYR A 73 -5.74 -3.72 -10.20
N ALA A 74 -6.24 -2.51 -10.39
CA ALA A 74 -5.97 -1.71 -11.58
C ALA A 74 -4.47 -1.41 -11.74
N VAL A 75 -3.78 -1.05 -10.64
CA VAL A 75 -2.32 -0.83 -10.66
C VAL A 75 -1.57 -2.12 -10.96
N LEU A 76 -1.92 -3.25 -10.33
CA LEU A 76 -1.29 -4.54 -10.61
C LEU A 76 -1.48 -4.97 -12.08
N ALA A 77 -2.69 -4.80 -12.63
CA ALA A 77 -2.96 -5.07 -14.04
C ALA A 77 -2.16 -4.16 -14.97
N ALA A 78 -2.09 -2.86 -14.67
CA ALA A 78 -1.32 -1.90 -15.45
C ALA A 78 0.18 -2.25 -15.49
N HIS A 79 0.73 -2.79 -14.40
CA HIS A 79 2.11 -3.26 -14.30
C HIS A 79 2.31 -4.72 -14.74
N GLY A 80 1.28 -5.37 -15.30
CA GLY A 80 1.38 -6.69 -15.91
C GLY A 80 1.51 -7.86 -14.93
N PHE A 81 1.13 -7.68 -13.66
CA PHE A 81 1.06 -8.80 -12.70
C PHE A 81 0.00 -9.83 -13.12
N PHE A 82 -1.03 -9.37 -13.82
CA PHE A 82 -2.02 -10.18 -14.51
C PHE A 82 -2.68 -9.37 -15.64
N GLY A 83 -3.42 -10.04 -16.53
CA GLY A 83 -4.08 -9.38 -17.66
C GLY A 83 -5.34 -8.61 -17.24
N GLU A 84 -5.62 -7.49 -17.91
CA GLU A 84 -6.77 -6.63 -17.58
C GLU A 84 -8.13 -7.33 -17.75
N GLU A 85 -8.19 -8.39 -18.55
CA GLU A 85 -9.39 -9.22 -18.72
C GLU A 85 -9.90 -9.83 -17.41
N LEU A 86 -9.03 -10.05 -16.42
CA LEU A 86 -9.44 -10.55 -15.10
C LEU A 86 -10.25 -9.52 -14.32
N LEU A 87 -10.07 -8.22 -14.59
CA LEU A 87 -10.76 -7.14 -13.86
C LEU A 87 -12.28 -7.24 -14.03
N ALA A 88 -12.76 -7.66 -15.21
CA ALA A 88 -14.19 -7.86 -15.47
C ALA A 88 -14.82 -8.98 -14.62
N GLY A 89 -14.02 -9.90 -14.09
CA GLY A 89 -14.49 -10.98 -13.22
C GLY A 89 -14.56 -10.60 -11.73
N PHE A 90 -14.15 -9.39 -11.34
CA PHE A 90 -14.10 -8.98 -9.93
C PHE A 90 -15.39 -9.29 -9.16
N GLY A 91 -15.25 -9.89 -7.98
CA GLY A 91 -16.35 -10.26 -7.08
C GLY A 91 -17.17 -11.49 -7.52
N SER A 92 -16.91 -12.06 -8.71
CA SER A 92 -17.57 -13.30 -9.14
C SER A 92 -16.99 -14.55 -8.45
N TYR A 93 -17.77 -15.64 -8.40
CA TYR A 93 -17.46 -16.85 -7.62
C TYR A 93 -16.08 -17.46 -7.93
N ASP A 94 -15.71 -17.56 -9.21
CA ASP A 94 -14.45 -18.16 -9.66
C ASP A 94 -13.31 -17.14 -9.81
N SER A 95 -13.56 -15.87 -9.50
CA SER A 95 -12.56 -14.82 -9.70
C SER A 95 -11.48 -14.85 -8.62
N PRO A 96 -10.19 -14.69 -9.00
CA PRO A 96 -9.15 -14.45 -8.01
C PRO A 96 -9.27 -13.06 -7.37
N LEU A 97 -10.00 -12.14 -8.00
CA LEU A 97 -10.15 -10.75 -7.57
C LEU A 97 -11.42 -10.58 -6.72
N GLY A 98 -11.28 -10.78 -5.40
CA GLY A 98 -12.35 -10.56 -4.43
C GLY A 98 -12.41 -9.12 -3.89
N HIS A 99 -13.44 -8.82 -3.10
CA HIS A 99 -13.60 -7.53 -2.40
C HIS A 99 -12.50 -7.24 -1.36
N HIS A 100 -11.68 -8.24 -1.05
CA HIS A 100 -10.44 -8.11 -0.31
C HIS A 100 -9.36 -8.94 -1.01
N PRO A 101 -8.13 -8.43 -1.14
CA PRO A 101 -7.02 -9.19 -1.72
C PRO A 101 -6.73 -10.48 -0.95
N ASP A 102 -6.49 -11.55 -1.71
CA ASP A 102 -5.99 -12.83 -1.21
C ASP A 102 -4.61 -13.11 -1.81
N ARG A 103 -3.58 -13.26 -0.98
CA ARG A 103 -2.20 -13.55 -1.41
C ARG A 103 -2.04 -14.86 -2.17
N LEU A 104 -2.96 -15.81 -1.99
CA LEU A 104 -2.91 -17.11 -2.67
C LEU A 104 -3.51 -17.04 -4.07
N LEU A 105 -4.39 -16.07 -4.32
CA LEU A 105 -5.13 -15.96 -5.57
C LEU A 105 -4.65 -14.81 -6.45
N VAL A 106 -4.27 -13.68 -5.86
CA VAL A 106 -3.91 -12.44 -6.59
C VAL A 106 -2.40 -12.36 -6.81
N PRO A 107 -1.90 -12.47 -8.05
CA PRO A 107 -0.48 -12.30 -8.34
C PRO A 107 0.02 -10.92 -7.88
N GLY A 108 1.10 -10.89 -7.12
CA GLY A 108 1.69 -9.66 -6.56
C GLY A 108 1.11 -9.21 -5.22
N ALA A 109 0.02 -9.81 -4.73
CA ALA A 109 -0.47 -9.52 -3.38
C ALA A 109 0.37 -10.23 -2.32
N GLU A 110 1.00 -9.45 -1.43
CA GLU A 110 1.88 -10.00 -0.38
C GLU A 110 1.08 -10.67 0.76
N ILE A 111 -0.09 -10.13 1.08
CA ILE A 111 -0.93 -10.59 2.19
C ILE A 111 -2.39 -10.75 1.76
N GLY A 112 -3.09 -11.67 2.42
CA GLY A 112 -4.54 -11.61 2.50
C GLY A 112 -4.93 -10.48 3.45
N SER A 113 -5.87 -9.61 3.04
CA SER A 113 -6.29 -8.46 3.86
C SER A 113 -7.81 -8.41 4.01
N GLY A 114 -8.33 -7.40 4.73
CA GLY A 114 -9.76 -7.19 4.97
C GLY A 114 -10.13 -7.08 6.44
N SER A 115 -9.38 -7.73 7.32
CA SER A 115 -9.40 -7.45 8.75
C SER A 115 -8.49 -6.25 9.05
N LEU A 116 -9.09 -5.14 9.49
CA LEU A 116 -8.35 -3.91 9.82
C LEU A 116 -7.25 -4.20 10.84
N GLY A 117 -6.16 -3.42 10.79
CA GLY A 117 -5.14 -3.43 11.82
C GLY A 117 -4.07 -4.51 11.72
N HIS A 118 -4.17 -5.44 10.77
CA HIS A 118 -3.21 -6.55 10.67
C HIS A 118 -1.98 -6.24 9.81
N GLY A 119 -2.10 -5.38 8.80
CA GLY A 119 -1.03 -5.19 7.80
C GLY A 119 0.25 -4.57 8.37
N LEU A 120 0.16 -3.58 9.27
CA LEU A 120 1.37 -2.98 9.85
C LEU A 120 2.10 -3.93 10.83
N PRO A 121 1.44 -4.68 11.73
CA PRO A 121 2.08 -5.76 12.47
C PRO A 121 2.72 -6.82 11.56
N LEU A 122 2.06 -7.22 10.48
CA LEU A 122 2.63 -8.14 9.49
C LEU A 122 3.86 -7.54 8.81
N ALA A 123 3.86 -6.24 8.51
CA ALA A 123 5.00 -5.53 7.94
C ALA A 123 6.19 -5.49 8.92
N VAL A 124 5.94 -5.27 10.22
CA VAL A 124 6.96 -5.37 11.27
C VAL A 124 7.57 -6.77 11.30
N GLY A 125 6.75 -7.82 11.32
CA GLY A 125 7.21 -9.21 11.28
C GLY A 125 8.01 -9.53 10.01
N THR A 126 7.57 -9.02 8.86
CA THR A 126 8.25 -9.18 7.57
C THR A 126 9.63 -8.52 7.59
N ALA A 127 9.74 -7.30 8.10
CA ALA A 127 11.01 -6.59 8.23
C ALA A 127 11.99 -7.34 9.15
N LEU A 128 11.50 -7.85 10.29
CA LEU A 128 12.31 -8.68 11.19
C LEU A 128 12.77 -9.98 10.52
N GLY A 129 11.89 -10.65 9.78
CA GLY A 129 12.20 -11.88 9.06
C GLY A 129 13.25 -11.69 7.97
N LEU A 130 13.19 -10.59 7.21
CA LEU A 130 14.21 -10.24 6.21
C LEU A 130 15.56 -9.96 6.88
N ARG A 131 15.57 -9.20 7.99
CA ARG A 131 16.78 -8.92 8.76
C ARG A 131 17.42 -10.20 9.31
N ALA A 132 16.62 -11.14 9.82
CA ALA A 132 17.10 -12.43 10.31
C ALA A 132 17.75 -13.29 9.20
N GLN A 133 17.35 -13.08 7.94
CA GLN A 133 17.95 -13.72 6.76
C GLN A 133 19.18 -12.96 6.22
N GLY A 134 19.62 -11.87 6.88
CA GLY A 134 20.69 -11.01 6.39
C GLY A 134 20.30 -10.10 5.22
N LEU A 135 18.99 -10.00 4.91
CA LEU A 135 18.47 -9.16 3.84
C LEU A 135 18.08 -7.78 4.40
N THR A 136 19.05 -6.88 4.44
CA THR A 136 18.87 -5.49 4.91
C THR A 136 18.66 -4.47 3.77
N GLY A 137 18.83 -4.92 2.53
CA GLY A 137 18.58 -4.10 1.34
C GLY A 137 17.10 -3.92 0.99
N PRO A 138 16.25 -4.97 1.04
CA PRO A 138 14.81 -4.88 0.76
C PRO A 138 14.05 -3.95 1.70
N ARG A 139 13.11 -3.17 1.14
CA ARG A 139 12.19 -2.34 1.91
C ARG A 139 10.86 -3.06 2.11
N VAL A 140 10.21 -2.79 3.24
CA VAL A 140 8.86 -3.28 3.54
C VAL A 140 7.92 -2.07 3.58
N TRP A 141 6.95 -2.07 2.69
CA TRP A 141 5.95 -1.04 2.55
C TRP A 141 4.61 -1.56 3.03
N VAL A 142 3.88 -0.75 3.78
CA VAL A 142 2.49 -1.01 4.15
C VAL A 142 1.64 0.23 3.89
N LEU A 143 0.53 0.06 3.17
CA LEU A 143 -0.48 1.10 3.00
C LEU A 143 -1.66 0.81 3.93
N THR A 144 -1.95 1.75 4.81
CA THR A 144 -3.04 1.68 5.79
C THR A 144 -4.00 2.86 5.62
N GLY A 145 -5.23 2.70 6.10
CA GLY A 145 -6.15 3.81 6.32
C GLY A 145 -6.03 4.41 7.72
N ASP A 146 -6.62 5.58 7.90
CA ASP A 146 -6.87 6.21 9.19
C ASP A 146 -7.74 5.35 10.14
N ALA A 147 -8.84 4.76 9.67
CA ALA A 147 -9.70 3.91 10.49
C ALA A 147 -8.98 2.63 10.98
N GLU A 148 -8.01 2.12 10.22
CA GLU A 148 -7.19 0.99 10.69
C GLU A 148 -6.33 1.37 11.88
N LEU A 149 -5.92 2.63 12.00
CA LEU A 149 -5.11 3.07 13.12
C LEU A 149 -5.89 3.03 14.44
N ASP A 150 -7.21 2.89 14.44
CA ASP A 150 -7.98 2.68 15.67
C ASP A 150 -7.77 1.28 16.27
N GLU A 151 -7.24 0.33 15.50
CA GLU A 151 -6.97 -1.04 15.95
C GLU A 151 -5.72 -1.12 16.86
N GLY A 152 -5.87 -1.82 17.99
CA GLY A 152 -4.83 -1.99 19.02
C GLY A 152 -3.51 -2.52 18.48
N SER A 153 -3.57 -3.45 17.54
CA SER A 153 -2.39 -4.06 16.90
C SER A 153 -1.52 -3.02 16.17
N ASN A 154 -2.13 -2.01 15.54
CA ASN A 154 -1.40 -0.91 14.93
C ASN A 154 -0.73 -0.01 15.98
N HIS A 155 -1.32 0.15 17.17
CA HIS A 155 -0.66 0.86 18.28
C HIS A 155 0.62 0.14 18.73
N GLU A 156 0.55 -1.18 18.92
CA GLU A 156 1.69 -1.99 19.31
C GLU A 156 2.81 -1.95 18.26
N ALA A 157 2.46 -2.11 16.99
CA ALA A 157 3.43 -2.06 15.90
C ALA A 157 4.12 -0.69 15.77
N ILE A 158 3.37 0.41 15.90
CA ILE A 158 3.93 1.77 15.89
C ILE A 158 4.90 1.98 17.06
N ALA A 159 4.53 1.56 18.27
CA ALA A 159 5.36 1.70 19.45
C ALA A 159 6.64 0.85 19.38
N TYR A 160 6.59 -0.29 18.70
CA TYR A 160 7.72 -1.23 18.61
C TYR A 160 8.75 -0.86 17.52
N ALA A 161 8.31 -0.39 16.35
CA ALA A 161 9.16 -0.37 15.16
C ALA A 161 10.42 0.51 15.28
N ALA A 162 10.30 1.72 15.87
CA ALA A 162 11.45 2.61 16.00
C ALA A 162 12.44 2.14 17.07
N PRO A 163 12.03 1.74 18.29
CA PRO A 163 12.94 1.09 19.25
C PRO A 163 13.64 -0.16 18.71
N ALA A 164 12.99 -0.90 17.80
CA ALA A 164 13.56 -2.07 17.15
C ALA A 164 14.50 -1.73 15.96
N GLY A 165 14.67 -0.45 15.63
CA GLY A 165 15.52 0.03 14.54
C GLY A 165 15.09 -0.47 13.17
N LEU A 166 13.77 -0.51 12.89
CA LEU A 166 13.23 -0.98 11.61
C LEU A 166 13.23 0.13 10.55
N ASP A 167 14.41 0.64 10.20
CA ASP A 167 14.58 1.70 9.19
C ASP A 167 14.11 1.31 7.78
N GLN A 168 14.12 0.01 7.44
CA GLN A 168 13.57 -0.53 6.20
C GLN A 168 12.02 -0.57 6.14
N LEU A 169 11.32 -0.21 7.22
CA LEU A 169 9.86 -0.19 7.28
C LEU A 169 9.31 1.18 6.88
N HIS A 170 8.43 1.17 5.90
CA HIS A 170 7.73 2.34 5.38
C HIS A 170 6.22 2.15 5.51
N THR A 171 5.55 3.13 6.11
CA THR A 171 4.09 3.15 6.28
C THR A 171 3.52 4.34 5.52
N VAL A 172 2.60 4.07 4.60
CA VAL A 172 1.79 5.10 3.95
C VAL A 172 0.42 5.08 4.61
N VAL A 173 0.00 6.21 5.16
CA VAL A 173 -1.34 6.37 5.75
C VAL A 173 -2.16 7.26 4.82
N ILE A 174 -3.27 6.72 4.32
CA ILE A 174 -4.28 7.51 3.61
C ILE A 174 -5.18 8.17 4.65
N ASP A 175 -5.07 9.50 4.74
CA ASP A 175 -5.79 10.32 5.72
C ASP A 175 -6.93 11.06 5.02
N ASN A 176 -8.15 10.53 5.18
CA ASN A 176 -9.40 11.17 4.74
C ASN A 176 -10.19 11.74 5.93
N ALA A 177 -9.50 12.08 7.03
CA ALA A 177 -10.07 12.67 8.23
C ALA A 177 -11.22 11.87 8.89
N SER A 178 -11.21 10.54 8.77
CA SER A 178 -12.22 9.64 9.36
C SER A 178 -11.75 8.85 10.60
N ALA A 179 -10.56 9.16 11.14
CA ALA A 179 -10.07 8.59 12.40
C ALA A 179 -11.07 8.84 13.54
N SER A 180 -11.45 7.78 14.27
CA SER A 180 -12.49 7.86 15.30
C SER A 180 -12.03 8.62 16.54
N TYR A 181 -10.73 8.55 16.84
CA TYR A 181 -10.14 9.15 18.04
C TYR A 181 -9.16 10.27 17.68
N GLY A 182 -9.59 11.51 17.90
CA GLY A 182 -8.71 12.68 17.79
C GLY A 182 -7.53 12.57 18.76
N ARG A 183 -6.31 12.77 18.27
CA ARG A 183 -5.09 12.82 19.08
C ARG A 183 -4.34 14.13 18.85
N PRO A 184 -3.64 14.68 19.87
CA PRO A 184 -2.76 15.82 19.67
C PRO A 184 -1.74 15.54 18.55
N GLY A 185 -1.62 16.46 17.59
CA GLY A 185 -0.76 16.31 16.42
C GLY A 185 -1.29 15.36 15.34
N GLY A 186 -2.50 14.80 15.50
CA GLY A 186 -3.12 13.91 14.52
C GLY A 186 -2.34 12.61 14.27
N ILE A 187 -2.54 12.03 13.09
CA ILE A 187 -1.82 10.80 12.67
C ILE A 187 -0.31 11.06 12.66
N ALA A 188 0.13 12.22 12.14
CA ALA A 188 1.55 12.56 12.10
C ALA A 188 2.18 12.58 13.50
N GLY A 189 1.52 13.23 14.46
CA GLY A 189 1.96 13.31 15.85
C GLY A 189 2.05 11.93 16.52
N ARG A 190 1.12 11.02 16.20
CA ARG A 190 1.14 9.63 16.70
C ARG A 190 2.42 8.88 16.30
N PHE A 191 2.82 8.97 15.04
CA PHE A 191 4.06 8.35 14.56
C PHE A 191 5.30 9.06 15.10
N ALA A 192 5.32 10.40 15.08
CA ALA A 192 6.45 11.20 15.55
C ALA A 192 6.77 10.94 17.03
N THR A 193 5.74 10.86 17.88
CA THR A 193 5.89 10.56 19.32
C THR A 193 6.46 9.16 19.55
N ALA A 194 6.25 8.23 18.62
CA ALA A 194 6.81 6.89 18.66
C ALA A 194 8.21 6.78 18.05
N GLY A 195 8.85 7.90 17.67
CA GLY A 195 10.22 7.92 17.15
C GLY A 195 10.35 7.62 15.64
N TRP A 196 9.26 7.78 14.88
CA TRP A 196 9.29 7.62 13.42
C TRP A 196 9.70 8.92 12.72
N SER A 197 10.32 8.79 11.55
CA SER A 197 10.42 9.89 10.59
C SER A 197 9.06 10.09 9.92
N VAL A 198 8.52 11.31 9.94
CA VAL A 198 7.17 11.59 9.44
C VAL A 198 7.18 12.68 8.37
N ALA A 199 6.37 12.50 7.34
CA ALA A 199 6.01 13.55 6.39
C ALA A 199 4.50 13.54 6.13
N SER A 200 3.91 14.73 5.97
CA SER A 200 2.52 14.87 5.53
C SER A 200 2.49 15.59 4.18
N VAL A 201 1.79 15.02 3.21
CA VAL A 201 1.77 15.49 1.81
C VAL A 201 0.34 15.56 1.28
N ASP A 202 0.15 16.23 0.15
CA ASP A 202 -1.04 16.05 -0.67
C ASP A 202 -1.02 14.64 -1.29
N GLY A 203 -2.04 13.83 -0.99
CA GLY A 203 -2.18 12.48 -1.51
C GLY A 203 -2.52 12.40 -2.99
N ARG A 204 -2.74 13.53 -3.68
CA ARG A 204 -2.97 13.62 -5.14
C ARG A 204 -1.77 14.17 -5.89
N ASP A 205 -0.76 14.71 -5.22
CA ASP A 205 0.45 15.23 -5.85
C ASP A 205 1.51 14.12 -5.96
N HIS A 206 1.76 13.65 -7.19
CA HIS A 206 2.67 12.54 -7.45
C HIS A 206 4.13 12.90 -7.12
N GLU A 207 4.52 14.17 -7.26
CA GLU A 207 5.87 14.61 -6.94
C GLU A 207 6.07 14.76 -5.43
N GLU A 208 5.07 15.27 -4.69
CA GLU A 208 5.13 15.29 -3.23
C GLU A 208 5.17 13.86 -2.66
N LEU A 209 4.33 12.95 -3.18
CA LEU A 209 4.34 11.54 -2.80
C LEU A 209 5.71 10.91 -3.05
N TYR A 210 6.24 11.06 -4.26
CA TYR A 210 7.55 10.51 -4.63
C TYR A 210 8.68 11.07 -3.75
N ALA A 211 8.70 12.39 -3.54
CA ALA A 211 9.67 13.03 -2.66
C ALA A 211 9.56 12.50 -1.22
N ALA A 212 8.35 12.34 -0.69
CA ALA A 212 8.14 11.83 0.66
C ALA A 212 8.50 10.34 0.81
N PHE A 213 8.27 9.53 -0.22
CA PHE A 213 8.62 8.10 -0.26
C PHE A 213 10.13 7.86 -0.38
N THR A 214 10.87 8.80 -0.99
CA THR A 214 12.31 8.64 -1.27
C THR A 214 13.22 9.49 -0.39
N ALA A 215 12.67 10.40 0.43
CA ALA A 215 13.43 11.21 1.37
C ALA A 215 14.24 10.33 2.34
N PRO A 216 15.53 10.64 2.61
CA PRO A 216 16.33 9.91 3.58
C PRO A 216 15.79 10.01 5.01
N HIS A 217 15.82 8.89 5.76
CA HIS A 217 15.40 8.81 7.17
C HIS A 217 16.31 7.84 7.96
N PRO A 218 17.61 8.15 8.10
CA PRO A 218 18.59 7.20 8.66
C PRO A 218 18.20 6.73 10.07
N GLY A 219 18.19 5.42 10.27
CA GLY A 219 17.97 4.79 11.57
C GLY A 219 16.54 4.86 12.12
N GLN A 220 15.57 5.35 11.34
CA GLN A 220 14.17 5.46 11.75
C GLN A 220 13.23 4.83 10.72
N PRO A 221 12.17 4.14 11.15
CA PRO A 221 11.07 3.79 10.24
C PRO A 221 10.39 5.06 9.74
N ARG A 222 9.78 4.98 8.55
CA ARG A 222 9.18 6.12 7.85
C ARG A 222 7.67 6.04 7.82
N ALA A 223 6.99 7.12 8.17
CA ALA A 223 5.56 7.30 7.97
C ALA A 223 5.28 8.47 7.01
N VAL A 224 4.50 8.23 5.98
CA VAL A 224 4.00 9.27 5.07
C VAL A 224 2.48 9.34 5.20
N VAL A 225 1.99 10.48 5.69
CA VAL A 225 0.56 10.77 5.82
C VAL A 225 0.10 11.49 4.55
N ALA A 226 -0.53 10.74 3.64
CA ALA A 226 -1.08 11.26 2.40
C ALA A 226 -2.51 11.75 2.65
N ARG A 227 -2.69 13.07 2.67
CA ARG A 227 -3.99 13.69 2.93
C ARG A 227 -4.82 13.68 1.65
N VAL A 228 -6.07 13.26 1.78
CA VAL A 228 -7.03 13.22 0.67
C VAL A 228 -8.33 13.92 1.07
N ALA A 229 -9.28 14.02 0.14
CA ALA A 229 -10.59 14.57 0.42
C ALA A 229 -11.25 13.86 1.63
N PRO A 230 -11.87 14.60 2.55
CA PRO A 230 -12.53 14.03 3.71
C PRO A 230 -13.62 13.02 3.33
N LYS A 231 -13.86 12.06 4.23
CA LYS A 231 -15.01 11.15 4.15
C LYS A 231 -16.29 11.91 4.57
N HIS A 232 -16.84 12.66 3.62
CA HIS A 232 -18.01 13.56 3.72
C HIS A 232 -17.77 14.91 4.40
#